data_AF-A0A529ZI55-F1
#
_entry.id   AF-A0A529ZI55-F1
#
_cell.length_a   1.000
_cell.length_b   1.000
_cell.length_c   1.000
_cell.angle_alpha   90.00
_cell.angle_beta   90.00
_cell.angle_gamma   90.00
#
_symmetry.space_group_name_H-M   'P 1'
#
loop_
_entity.id
_entity.type
_entity.pdbx_description
1 polymer ?
#
loop_
_entity_poly.entity_id
_entity_poly.type
_entity_poly.pdbx_seq_one_letter_code
_entity_poly.pdbx_strand_id
1 'polypeptide(L)'
;HVLSAVGKVHASAQSFNNHWGVPLTLARMPQDCDYAVFEIGMNHPGEIRPLVRMVRPHVAIVTMIAAAHLGFFKNLDEIARAKAEIFEGLEPGGAAVLNRDDQRWKLLEKMAKEAGVEHVFGFGENARSTFRLTGCELYADHSDITAKIGKQDVAARVGAPGRHMVQNVLAV
;
A
#
# COMPACT_ATOMS: atom_id res chain seq x y z
N HIS A 1 -3.36 2.60 13.00
CA HIS A 1 -2.67 3.37 14.06
C HIS A 1 -2.49 4.84 13.69
N VAL A 2 -1.78 5.19 12.60
CA VAL A 2 -1.50 6.59 12.24
C VAL A 2 -2.76 7.44 12.05
N LEU A 3 -3.71 7.00 11.20
CA LEU A 3 -4.96 7.73 10.94
C LEU A 3 -5.84 7.91 12.19
N SER A 4 -5.71 7.04 13.19
CA SER A 4 -6.46 7.12 14.44
C SER A 4 -6.07 8.33 15.29
N ALA A 5 -4.91 8.95 15.02
CA ALA A 5 -4.50 10.19 15.66
C ALA A 5 -5.25 11.42 15.13
N VAL A 6 -5.92 11.31 13.98
CA VAL A 6 -6.55 12.44 13.27
C VAL A 6 -8.02 12.19 12.89
N GLY A 7 -8.58 11.02 13.18
CA GLY A 7 -9.99 10.73 12.94
C GLY A 7 -10.42 9.32 13.35
N LYS A 8 -11.71 9.03 13.17
CA LYS A 8 -12.32 7.72 13.39
C LYS A 8 -11.94 6.79 12.24
N VAL A 9 -11.33 5.65 12.57
CA VAL A 9 -10.83 4.69 11.58
C VAL A 9 -11.59 3.38 11.67
N HIS A 10 -12.06 2.91 10.52
CA HIS A 10 -12.52 1.53 10.32
C HIS A 10 -11.46 0.73 9.58
N ALA A 11 -11.24 -0.52 10.00
CA ALA A 11 -10.31 -1.41 9.32
C ALA A 11 -10.76 -2.86 9.48
N SER A 12 -10.27 -3.76 8.64
CA SER A 12 -10.52 -5.19 8.78
C SER A 12 -10.04 -5.69 10.15
N ALA A 13 -10.91 -6.38 10.89
CA ALA A 13 -10.60 -6.84 12.25
C ALA A 13 -9.45 -7.86 12.30
N GLN A 14 -9.26 -8.61 11.21
CA GLN A 14 -8.23 -9.62 10.99
C GLN A 14 -7.87 -9.62 9.49
N SER A 15 -7.17 -10.65 9.00
CA SER A 15 -6.81 -10.84 7.57
C SER A 15 -8.02 -11.19 6.68
N PHE A 16 -9.06 -10.38 6.74
CA PHE A 16 -10.27 -10.45 5.95
C PHE A 16 -10.08 -9.69 4.63
N ASN A 17 -9.15 -10.17 3.82
CA ASN A 17 -8.64 -9.48 2.62
C ASN A 17 -9.11 -10.10 1.29
N ASN A 18 -10.00 -11.09 1.33
CA ASN A 18 -10.48 -11.86 0.17
C ASN A 18 -11.94 -11.53 -0.20
N HIS A 19 -12.52 -12.32 -1.11
CA HIS A 19 -13.89 -12.18 -1.61
C HIS A 19 -15.01 -12.24 -0.54
N TRP A 20 -14.73 -12.76 0.65
CA TRP A 20 -15.65 -12.71 1.79
C TRP A 20 -15.31 -11.57 2.75
N GLY A 21 -14.02 -11.43 3.04
CA GLY A 21 -13.54 -10.53 4.08
C GLY A 21 -13.73 -9.05 3.74
N VAL A 22 -13.48 -8.67 2.49
CA VAL A 22 -13.61 -7.27 2.05
C VAL A 22 -15.08 -6.82 2.08
N PRO A 23 -16.05 -7.55 1.48
CA PRO A 23 -17.46 -7.17 1.60
C PRO A 23 -17.96 -7.12 3.04
N LEU A 24 -17.51 -8.04 3.90
CA LEU A 24 -17.89 -8.03 5.31
C LEU A 24 -17.34 -6.80 6.04
N THR A 25 -16.08 -6.44 5.78
CA THR A 25 -15.46 -5.23 6.34
C THR A 25 -16.21 -3.99 5.87
N LEU A 26 -16.58 -3.93 4.58
CA LEU A 26 -17.34 -2.81 4.01
C LEU A 26 -18.74 -2.71 4.63
N ALA A 27 -19.46 -3.83 4.76
CA ALA A 27 -20.80 -3.86 5.34
C ALA A 27 -20.85 -3.47 6.82
N ARG A 28 -19.73 -3.64 7.54
CA ARG A 28 -19.59 -3.25 8.96
C ARG A 28 -19.05 -1.84 9.15
N MET A 29 -18.75 -1.11 8.08
CA MET A 29 -18.18 0.22 8.15
C MET A 29 -19.18 1.20 8.76
N PRO A 30 -18.86 1.84 9.91
CA PRO A 30 -19.72 2.85 10.50
C PRO A 30 -19.88 4.05 9.57
N GLN A 31 -21.08 4.62 9.51
CA GLN A 31 -21.34 5.80 8.67
C GLN A 31 -20.53 7.03 9.12
N ASP A 32 -20.13 7.08 10.39
CA ASP A 32 -19.39 8.18 10.98
C ASP A 32 -17.87 7.97 11.01
N CYS A 33 -17.33 6.98 10.28
CA CYS A 33 -15.88 6.84 10.15
C CYS A 33 -15.31 7.88 9.18
N ASP A 34 -14.21 8.53 9.57
CA ASP A 34 -13.49 9.49 8.73
C ASP A 34 -12.57 8.77 7.72
N TYR A 35 -12.03 7.61 8.13
CA TYR A 35 -11.11 6.81 7.34
C TYR A 35 -11.48 5.33 7.37
N ALA A 36 -11.27 4.65 6.24
CA ALA A 36 -11.37 3.21 6.15
C ALA A 36 -10.13 2.61 5.50
N VAL A 37 -9.56 1.57 6.11
CA VAL A 37 -8.36 0.88 5.62
C VAL A 37 -8.70 -0.56 5.28
N PHE A 38 -8.56 -0.91 4.00
CA PHE A 38 -8.84 -2.24 3.48
C PHE A 38 -7.56 -2.90 3.01
N GLU A 39 -7.21 -4.04 3.61
CA GLU A 39 -6.24 -4.95 3.03
C GLU A 39 -6.93 -5.76 1.92
N ILE A 40 -6.35 -5.79 0.72
CA ILE A 40 -6.88 -6.56 -0.41
C ILE A 40 -5.82 -7.55 -0.89
N GLY A 41 -6.15 -8.84 -0.80
CA GLY A 41 -5.32 -9.95 -1.20
C GLY A 41 -5.85 -10.68 -2.43
N MET A 42 -5.03 -11.56 -3.01
CA MET A 42 -5.41 -12.43 -4.11
C MET A 42 -4.56 -13.70 -4.13
N ASN A 43 -5.16 -14.80 -4.59
CA ASN A 43 -4.47 -16.02 -4.97
C ASN A 43 -4.30 -16.12 -6.49
N HIS A 44 -5.22 -15.53 -7.27
CA HIS A 44 -5.24 -15.61 -8.73
C HIS A 44 -5.43 -14.23 -9.37
N PRO A 45 -5.01 -14.06 -10.64
CA PRO A 45 -5.36 -12.89 -11.43
C PRO A 45 -6.88 -12.66 -11.47
N GLY A 46 -7.31 -11.41 -11.40
CA GLY A 46 -8.71 -10.99 -11.47
C GLY A 46 -9.46 -10.94 -10.15
N GLU A 47 -8.91 -11.47 -9.05
CA GLU A 47 -9.59 -11.48 -7.76
C GLU A 47 -9.64 -10.09 -7.09
N ILE A 48 -8.69 -9.21 -7.37
CA ILE A 48 -8.66 -7.85 -6.80
C ILE A 48 -9.73 -6.96 -7.45
N ARG A 49 -9.94 -7.07 -8.76
CA ARG A 49 -10.87 -6.21 -9.52
C ARG A 49 -12.27 -6.06 -8.91
N PRO A 50 -13.01 -7.14 -8.60
CA PRO A 50 -14.34 -6.99 -8.00
C PRO A 50 -14.27 -6.35 -6.61
N LEU A 51 -13.22 -6.66 -5.84
CA LEU A 51 -13.03 -6.14 -4.49
C LEU A 51 -12.78 -4.64 -4.49
N VAL A 52 -11.84 -4.17 -5.32
CA VAL A 52 -11.49 -2.75 -5.35
C VAL A 52 -12.61 -1.89 -5.95
N ARG A 53 -13.42 -2.44 -6.86
CA ARG A 53 -14.65 -1.79 -7.35
C ARG A 53 -15.73 -1.62 -6.29
N MET A 54 -15.77 -2.49 -5.27
CA MET A 54 -16.64 -2.30 -4.11
C MET A 54 -16.06 -1.27 -3.15
N VAL A 55 -14.75 -1.34 -2.88
CA VAL A 55 -14.07 -0.48 -1.90
C VAL A 55 -13.96 0.97 -2.37
N ARG A 56 -13.77 1.20 -3.68
CA ARG A 56 -13.63 2.55 -4.27
C ARG A 56 -12.61 3.42 -3.52
N PRO A 57 -11.35 2.99 -3.38
CA PRO A 57 -10.37 3.69 -2.56
C PRO A 57 -9.97 5.05 -3.14
N HIS A 58 -9.76 6.05 -2.27
CA HIS A 58 -9.11 7.31 -2.63
C HIS A 58 -7.59 7.19 -2.72
N VAL A 59 -7.00 6.22 -2.01
CA VAL A 59 -5.56 5.92 -2.03
C VAL A 59 -5.37 4.41 -2.11
N ALA A 60 -4.55 3.95 -3.05
CA ALA A 60 -4.15 2.55 -3.18
C ALA A 60 -2.64 2.40 -2.98
N ILE A 61 -2.25 1.45 -2.13
CA ILE A 61 -0.85 1.20 -1.80
C ILE A 61 -0.46 -0.20 -2.29
N VAL A 62 0.65 -0.29 -3.03
CA VAL A 62 1.31 -1.58 -3.30
C VAL A 62 2.63 -1.61 -2.55
N THR A 63 2.65 -2.33 -1.44
CA THR A 63 3.79 -2.34 -0.50
C THR A 63 5.01 -3.09 -1.04
N MET A 64 4.80 -4.29 -1.57
CA MET A 64 5.87 -5.15 -2.07
C MET A 64 5.36 -6.17 -3.09
N ILE A 65 6.18 -6.46 -4.10
CA ILE A 65 6.00 -7.62 -4.98
C ILE A 65 6.96 -8.74 -4.55
N ALA A 66 6.42 -9.72 -3.84
CA ALA A 66 7.15 -10.90 -3.37
C ALA A 66 6.59 -12.20 -3.97
N ALA A 67 7.42 -13.24 -3.97
CA ALA A 67 7.05 -14.58 -4.40
C ALA A 67 6.14 -15.23 -3.34
N ALA A 68 4.87 -14.84 -3.35
CA ALA A 68 3.78 -15.52 -2.67
C ALA A 68 2.87 -16.16 -3.70
N HIS A 69 2.16 -17.24 -3.35
CA HIS A 69 1.22 -17.90 -4.26
C HIS A 69 1.84 -18.40 -5.57
N LEU A 70 3.12 -18.78 -5.57
CA LEU A 70 3.88 -19.23 -6.75
C LEU A 70 3.20 -20.36 -7.56
N GLY A 71 2.33 -21.15 -6.94
CA GLY A 71 1.55 -22.18 -7.64
C GLY A 71 0.57 -21.62 -8.69
N PHE A 72 0.21 -20.34 -8.60
CA PHE A 72 -0.79 -19.69 -9.45
C PHE A 72 -0.20 -18.61 -10.38
N PHE A 73 1.09 -18.31 -10.25
CA PHE A 73 1.78 -17.28 -11.05
C PHE A 73 3.10 -17.82 -11.59
N LYS A 74 3.38 -17.55 -12.87
CA LYS A 74 4.60 -18.02 -13.53
C LYS A 74 5.83 -17.24 -13.09
N ASN A 75 5.67 -15.98 -12.70
CA ASN A 75 6.76 -15.10 -12.28
C ASN A 75 6.25 -13.90 -11.48
N LEU A 76 7.19 -13.09 -10.98
CA LEU A 76 6.90 -11.89 -10.19
C LEU A 76 6.21 -10.79 -10.99
N ASP A 77 6.36 -10.74 -12.32
CA ASP A 77 5.70 -9.74 -13.16
C ASP A 77 4.20 -10.05 -13.29
N GLU A 78 3.80 -11.32 -13.33
CA GLU A 78 2.39 -11.71 -13.27
C GLU A 78 1.77 -11.35 -11.91
N ILE A 79 2.50 -11.55 -10.82
CA ILE A 79 2.07 -11.10 -9.47
C ILE A 79 1.92 -9.57 -9.45
N ALA A 80 2.88 -8.83 -10.02
CA ALA A 80 2.82 -7.37 -10.11
C ALA A 80 1.59 -6.90 -10.91
N ARG A 81 1.31 -7.52 -12.06
CA ARG A 81 0.13 -7.21 -12.88
C ARG A 81 -1.17 -7.46 -12.14
N ALA A 82 -1.26 -8.59 -11.44
CA ALA A 82 -2.45 -8.92 -10.70
C ALA A 82 -2.63 -8.05 -9.44
N LYS A 83 -1.54 -7.63 -8.76
CA LYS A 83 -1.60 -6.61 -7.70
C LYS A 83 -2.00 -5.23 -8.24
N ALA A 84 -1.55 -4.86 -9.44
CA ALA A 84 -1.88 -3.59 -10.08
C ALA A 84 -3.37 -3.45 -10.46
N GLU A 85 -4.15 -4.53 -10.42
CA GLU A 85 -5.61 -4.47 -10.54
C GLU A 85 -6.25 -3.55 -9.49
N ILE A 86 -5.56 -3.28 -8.37
CA ILE A 86 -6.01 -2.35 -7.33
C ILE A 86 -6.21 -0.92 -7.87
N PHE A 87 -5.53 -0.53 -8.94
CA PHE A 87 -5.67 0.81 -9.51
C PHE A 87 -7.00 0.97 -10.27
N GLU A 88 -7.61 -0.12 -10.72
CA GLU A 88 -8.84 -0.09 -11.53
C GLU A 88 -10.09 0.31 -10.74
N GLY A 89 -10.02 0.39 -9.40
CA GLY A 89 -11.12 0.86 -8.56
C GLY A 89 -10.85 2.18 -7.85
N LEU A 90 -9.72 2.84 -8.15
CA LEU A 90 -9.38 4.11 -7.53
C LEU A 90 -10.42 5.18 -7.89
N GLU A 91 -10.84 6.01 -6.94
CA GLU A 91 -11.72 7.14 -7.22
C GLU A 91 -11.02 8.18 -8.13
N PRO A 92 -11.77 8.91 -8.97
CA PRO A 92 -11.21 10.03 -9.73
C PRO A 92 -10.49 11.03 -8.81
N GLY A 93 -9.27 11.44 -9.20
CA GLY A 93 -8.40 12.29 -8.37
C GLY A 93 -7.69 11.56 -7.22
N GLY A 94 -7.84 10.23 -7.11
CA GLY A 94 -7.13 9.41 -6.13
C GLY A 94 -5.63 9.28 -6.40
N ALA A 95 -4.92 8.69 -5.42
CA ALA A 95 -3.48 8.46 -5.52
C ALA A 95 -3.07 6.98 -5.44
N ALA A 96 -2.06 6.59 -6.22
CA ALA A 96 -1.31 5.35 -6.05
C ALA A 96 0.01 5.62 -5.32
N VAL A 97 0.33 4.80 -4.32
CA VAL A 97 1.57 4.86 -3.55
C VAL A 97 2.32 3.54 -3.72
N LEU A 98 3.51 3.59 -4.33
CA LEU A 98 4.24 2.40 -4.78
C LEU A 98 5.66 2.39 -4.22
N ASN A 99 6.19 1.19 -3.99
CA ASN A 99 7.59 1.03 -3.59
C ASN A 99 8.52 1.32 -4.77
N ARG A 100 9.30 2.40 -4.70
CA ARG A 100 10.20 2.83 -5.78
C ARG A 100 11.52 2.06 -5.82
N ASP A 101 11.84 1.32 -4.75
CA ASP A 101 13.00 0.43 -4.71
C ASP A 101 12.71 -0.90 -5.44
N ASP A 102 11.44 -1.18 -5.72
CA ASP A 102 11.00 -2.39 -6.38
C ASP A 102 11.40 -2.38 -7.89
N GLN A 103 11.99 -3.48 -8.37
CA GLN A 103 12.38 -3.65 -9.79
C GLN A 103 11.21 -3.47 -10.77
N ARG A 104 9.98 -3.74 -10.32
CA ARG A 104 8.75 -3.64 -11.10
C ARG A 104 8.07 -2.28 -10.94
N TRP A 105 8.70 -1.29 -10.29
CA TRP A 105 8.20 0.08 -10.20
C TRP A 105 7.66 0.61 -11.54
N LYS A 106 8.45 0.49 -12.62
CA LYS A 106 8.08 1.02 -13.94
C LYS A 106 6.83 0.33 -14.51
N LEU A 107 6.67 -0.96 -14.24
CA LEU A 107 5.50 -1.73 -14.64
C LEU A 107 4.27 -1.25 -13.86
N LEU A 108 4.37 -1.15 -12.54
CA LEU A 108 3.27 -0.68 -11.67
C LEU A 108 2.88 0.76 -11.99
N GLU A 109 3.85 1.67 -12.17
CA GLU A 109 3.62 3.06 -12.57
C GLU A 109 2.90 3.15 -13.92
N LYS A 110 3.31 2.33 -14.89
CA LYS A 110 2.65 2.26 -16.20
C LYS A 110 1.20 1.81 -16.04
N MET A 111 0.94 0.74 -15.29
CA MET A 111 -0.41 0.21 -15.11
C MET A 111 -1.31 1.16 -14.34
N ALA A 112 -0.79 1.88 -13.34
CA ALA A 112 -1.53 2.94 -12.65
C ALA A 112 -1.96 4.04 -13.63
N LYS A 113 -1.06 4.50 -14.51
CA LYS A 113 -1.38 5.51 -15.53
C LYS A 113 -2.40 5.00 -16.56
N GLU A 114 -2.28 3.74 -17.00
CA GLU A 114 -3.25 3.11 -17.91
C GLU A 114 -4.64 2.96 -17.27
N ALA A 115 -4.71 2.78 -15.94
CA ALA A 115 -5.95 2.78 -15.17
C ALA A 115 -6.52 4.19 -14.90
N GLY A 116 -5.86 5.26 -15.39
CA GLY A 116 -6.33 6.64 -15.23
C GLY A 116 -5.91 7.31 -13.92
N VAL A 117 -4.95 6.76 -13.18
CA VAL A 117 -4.47 7.36 -11.92
C VAL A 117 -3.61 8.58 -12.22
N GLU A 118 -4.07 9.76 -11.80
CA GLU A 118 -3.37 11.04 -12.02
C GLU A 118 -2.17 11.24 -11.08
N HIS A 119 -2.26 10.71 -9.86
CA HIS A 119 -1.26 10.91 -8.82
C HIS A 119 -0.55 9.60 -8.47
N VAL A 120 0.70 9.45 -8.91
CA VAL A 120 1.53 8.28 -8.57
C VAL A 120 2.74 8.74 -7.75
N PHE A 121 2.78 8.31 -6.49
CA PHE A 121 3.84 8.64 -5.54
C PHE A 121 4.71 7.42 -5.25
N GLY A 122 6.00 7.67 -5.02
CA GLY A 122 6.96 6.62 -4.65
C GLY A 122 7.41 6.75 -3.21
N PHE A 123 7.47 5.63 -2.50
CA PHE A 123 8.18 5.54 -1.22
C PHE A 123 9.42 4.64 -1.34
N GLY A 124 10.36 4.79 -0.42
CA GLY A 124 11.57 3.96 -0.34
C GLY A 124 12.85 4.78 -0.23
N GLU A 125 13.99 4.17 -0.50
CA GLU A 125 15.32 4.79 -0.41
C GLU A 125 15.76 5.43 -1.73
N ASN A 126 15.11 5.10 -2.83
CA ASN A 126 15.41 5.67 -4.13
C ASN A 126 15.43 7.20 -4.06
N ALA A 127 16.46 7.82 -4.65
CA ALA A 127 16.65 9.26 -4.62
C ALA A 127 15.45 10.05 -5.18
N ARG A 128 14.65 9.42 -6.06
CA ARG A 128 13.45 10.00 -6.67
C ARG A 128 12.16 9.69 -5.90
N SER A 129 12.19 8.95 -4.80
CA SER A 129 11.00 8.70 -3.98
C SER A 129 10.43 10.01 -3.45
N THR A 130 9.10 10.13 -3.49
CA THR A 130 8.34 11.23 -2.90
C THR A 130 8.44 11.19 -1.38
N PHE A 131 8.34 9.99 -0.81
CA PHE A 131 8.51 9.69 0.62
C PHE A 131 9.81 8.90 0.78
N ARG A 132 10.90 9.61 1.05
CA ARG A 132 12.24 9.05 0.91
C ARG A 132 12.90 8.78 2.25
N LEU A 133 13.32 7.55 2.51
CA LEU A 133 14.18 7.26 3.66
C LEU A 133 15.60 7.79 3.38
N THR A 134 16.13 8.58 4.31
CA THR A 134 17.47 9.20 4.21
C THR A 134 18.43 8.68 5.27
N GLY A 135 17.94 8.07 6.34
CA GLY A 135 18.75 7.42 7.37
C GLY A 135 17.94 6.36 8.11
N CYS A 136 18.62 5.29 8.50
CA CYS A 136 18.00 4.15 9.18
C CYS A 136 19.03 3.45 10.05
N GLU A 137 18.78 3.43 11.36
CA GLU A 137 19.53 2.68 12.35
C GLU A 137 18.63 1.61 12.94
N LEU A 138 19.05 0.35 12.85
CA LEU A 138 18.27 -0.79 13.30
C LEU A 138 18.75 -1.24 14.68
N TYR A 139 17.80 -1.39 15.60
CA TYR A 139 18.02 -1.92 16.93
C TYR A 139 17.24 -3.25 17.10
N ALA A 140 17.40 -3.88 18.26
CA ALA A 140 16.79 -5.19 18.52
C ALA A 140 15.24 -5.13 18.66
N ASP A 141 14.73 -4.02 19.17
CA ASP A 141 13.31 -3.80 19.50
C ASP A 141 12.70 -2.61 18.75
N HIS A 142 13.51 -1.79 18.07
CA HIS A 142 13.05 -0.61 17.33
C HIS A 142 13.97 -0.27 16.15
N SER A 143 13.59 0.75 15.39
CA SER A 143 14.41 1.37 14.35
C SER A 143 14.30 2.88 14.43
N ASP A 144 15.42 3.60 14.41
CA ASP A 144 15.43 5.06 14.32
C ASP A 144 15.65 5.47 12.87
N ILE A 145 14.79 6.35 12.37
CA ILE A 145 14.73 6.69 10.95
C ILE A 145 14.74 8.21 10.74
N THR A 146 15.34 8.62 9.63
CA THR A 146 15.09 9.94 9.04
C THR A 146 14.52 9.77 7.65
N ALA A 147 13.47 10.53 7.35
CA ALA A 147 12.79 10.48 6.07
C ALA A 147 12.49 11.89 5.57
N LYS A 148 12.57 12.08 4.26
CA LYS A 148 12.15 13.28 3.57
C LYS A 148 10.72 13.11 3.06
N ILE A 149 9.80 13.91 3.58
CA ILE A 149 8.38 13.93 3.22
C ILE A 149 8.09 15.31 2.64
N GLY A 150 7.96 15.38 1.31
CA GLY A 150 7.85 16.65 0.60
C GLY A 150 9.09 17.54 0.81
N LYS A 151 8.93 18.66 1.51
CA LYS A 151 10.01 19.61 1.84
C LYS A 151 10.56 19.45 3.26
N GLN A 152 10.00 18.54 4.04
CA GLN A 152 10.34 18.36 5.44
C GLN A 152 11.23 17.14 5.63
N ASP A 153 12.23 17.29 6.49
CA ASP A 153 12.98 16.16 7.03
C ASP A 153 12.35 15.79 8.38
N VAL A 154 11.97 14.52 8.50
CA VAL A 154 11.26 13.96 9.66
C VAL A 154 12.15 12.90 10.28
N ALA A 155 12.42 13.04 11.57
CA ALA A 155 13.05 12.00 12.38
C ALA A 155 11.97 11.29 13.22
N ALA A 156 11.98 9.97 13.22
CA ALA A 156 11.00 9.17 13.94
C ALA A 156 11.59 7.86 14.45
N ARG A 157 10.97 7.30 15.48
CA ARG A 157 11.24 5.95 15.97
C ARG A 157 10.11 5.02 15.54
N VAL A 158 10.47 3.95 14.85
CA VAL A 158 9.57 2.83 14.54
C VAL A 158 9.72 1.80 15.66
N GLY A 159 8.66 1.52 16.41
CA GLY A 159 8.65 0.54 17.51
C GLY A 159 8.70 -0.92 17.07
N ALA A 160 9.35 -1.18 15.93
CA ALA A 160 9.59 -2.51 15.40
C ALA A 160 11.00 -2.57 14.80
N PRO A 161 11.71 -3.69 14.97
CA PRO A 161 12.98 -3.90 14.31
C PRO A 161 12.78 -4.27 12.83
N GLY A 162 13.82 -4.05 12.03
CA GLY A 162 13.92 -4.58 10.68
C GLY A 162 13.52 -3.59 9.58
N ARG A 163 14.32 -3.61 8.52
CA ARG A 163 14.20 -2.67 7.39
C ARG A 163 12.88 -2.78 6.61
N HIS A 164 12.29 -3.98 6.54
CA HIS A 164 10.99 -4.17 5.89
C HIS A 164 9.85 -3.45 6.64
N MET A 165 9.93 -3.40 7.98
CA MET A 165 8.98 -2.61 8.77
C MET A 165 9.16 -1.12 8.54
N VAL A 166 10.41 -0.64 8.48
CA VAL A 166 10.72 0.76 8.13
C VAL A 166 10.16 1.12 6.75
N GLN A 167 10.34 0.26 5.73
CA GLN A 167 9.80 0.50 4.40
C GLN A 167 8.26 0.58 4.40
N ASN A 168 7.58 -0.27 5.16
CA ASN A 168 6.12 -0.20 5.29
C ASN A 168 5.66 1.11 5.94
N VAL A 169 6.42 1.64 6.90
CA VAL A 169 6.11 2.93 7.55
C VAL A 169 6.16 4.09 6.56
N LEU A 170 7.08 4.08 5.59
CA LEU A 170 7.18 5.15 4.59
C LEU A 170 5.97 5.22 3.64
N ALA A 171 5.17 4.17 3.58
CA ALA A 171 3.98 4.12 2.74
C ALA A 171 2.75 4.75 3.40
N VAL A 172 2.80 5.06 4.71
CA VAL A 172 1.65 5.46 5.56
C VAL A 172 1.90 6.76 6.30
#